data_AF-A0A6L2MVP1-F1
#
_entry.id   AF-A0A6L2MVP1-F1
#
_cell.length_a   1.000
_cell.length_b   1.000
_cell.length_c   1.000
_cell.angle_alpha   90.00
_cell.angle_beta   90.00
_cell.angle_gamma   90.00
#
_symmetry.space_group_name_H-M   'P 1'
#
loop_
_entity.id
_entity.type
_entity.pdbx_description
1 polymer ?
#
loop_
_entity_poly.entity_id
_entity_poly.type
_entity_poly.pdbx_seq_one_letter_code
_entity_poly.pdbx_strand_id
1 'polypeptide(L)' 'MATSFAKVWLLAAQFEFWQLNLSGIRVFLGNAIGFDPKDKIFKKYIEIELQLGNMDRCRKLYEKCLEWSPIYDRR' A
#
# COMPACT_ATOMS: atom_id res chain seq x y z
N MET A 1 22.72 -1.90 7.89
CA MET A 1 21.43 -2.15 8.56
C MET A 1 20.46 -1.03 8.20
N ALA A 2 19.77 -1.12 7.06
CA ALA A 2 18.77 -0.14 6.68
C ALA A 2 17.43 -0.51 7.32
N THR A 3 17.11 0.09 8.46
CA THR A 3 15.78 0.04 9.08
C THR A 3 14.80 0.88 8.24
N SER A 4 14.41 0.34 7.08
CA SER A 4 13.52 1.03 6.16
C SER A 4 12.13 1.20 6.79
N PHE A 5 11.66 2.46 6.88
CA PHE A 5 10.36 2.85 7.43
C PHE A 5 9.17 2.08 6.85
N ALA A 6 9.29 1.48 5.66
CA ALA A 6 8.27 0.60 5.10
C ALA A 6 7.78 -0.50 6.05
N LYS A 7 8.64 -1.06 6.91
CA LYS A 7 8.20 -2.05 7.90
C LYS A 7 7.24 -1.45 8.94
N VAL A 8 7.49 -0.21 9.36
CA VAL A 8 6.62 0.50 10.32
C VAL A 8 5.27 0.80 9.68
N TRP A 9 5.26 1.27 8.43
CA TRP A 9 4.02 1.51 7.67
C TRP A 9 3.18 0.23 7.53
N LEU A 10 3.82 -0.90 7.22
CA LEU A 10 3.13 -2.20 7.11
C LEU A 10 2.56 -2.68 8.45
N LEU A 11 3.31 -2.55 9.54
CA LEU A 11 2.86 -2.93 10.89
C LEU A 11 1.68 -2.05 11.35
N ALA A 12 1.76 -0.75 11.11
CA ALA A 12 0.68 0.18 11.44
C ALA A 12 -0.59 -0.09 10.62
N ALA A 13 -0.46 -0.35 9.31
CA ALA A 13 -1.61 -0.73 8.48
C ALA A 13 -2.25 -2.05 8.95
N GLN A 14 -1.44 -3.01 9.40
CA GLN A 14 -1.95 -4.25 9.98
C GLN A 14 -2.66 -3.99 11.31
N PHE A 15 -2.14 -3.10 12.16
CA PHE A 15 -2.80 -2.73 13.41
C PHE A 15 -4.15 -2.06 13.19
N GLU A 16 -4.23 -1.10 12.27
CA GLU A 16 -5.49 -0.42 11.92
C GLU A 16 -6.52 -1.36 11.28
N PHE A 17 -6.06 -2.38 10.54
CA PHE A 17 -6.92 -3.47 10.04
C PHE A 17 -7.59 -4.23 11.19
N TRP A 18 -6.86 -4.47 12.27
CA TRP A 18 -7.41 -5.14 13.46
C TRP A 18 -8.38 -4.24 14.22
N GLN A 19 -8.15 -2.92 14.18
CA GLN A 19 -9.09 -1.94 14.72
C GLN A 19 -10.31 -1.69 13.81
N LEU A 20 -10.38 -2.33 12.63
CA LEU A 20 -11.42 -2.12 11.62
C LEU A 20 -11.54 -0.65 11.17
N ASN A 21 -10.47 0.13 11.32
CA ASN A 21 -10.46 1.55 10.98
C ASN A 21 -10.01 1.77 9.53
N LEU A 22 -10.95 1.64 8.60
CA LEU A 22 -10.68 1.73 7.15
C LEU A 22 -10.16 3.10 6.72
N SER A 23 -10.66 4.16 7.34
CA SER A 23 -10.25 5.53 7.05
C SER A 23 -8.80 5.77 7.47
N GLY A 24 -8.41 5.27 8.66
CA GLY A 24 -7.04 5.33 9.15
C GLY A 24 -6.06 4.62 8.22
N ILE A 25 -6.37 3.38 7.82
CA ILE A 25 -5.55 2.58 6.90
C ILE A 25 -5.27 3.35 5.60
N ARG A 26 -6.31 3.97 5.01
CA ARG A 26 -6.20 4.69 3.73
C ARG A 26 -5.30 5.91 3.82
N VAL A 27 -5.42 6.68 4.90
CA VAL A 27 -4.57 7.84 5.15
C VAL A 27 -3.13 7.38 5.38
N PHE A 28 -2.93 6.34 6.19
CA PHE A 28 -1.61 5.81 6.52
C PHE A 28 -0.90 5.24 5.29
N LEU A 29 -1.59 4.42 4.49
CA LEU A 29 -1.03 3.83 3.26
C LEU A 29 -0.88 4.86 2.14
N GLY A 30 -1.78 5.85 2.05
CA GLY A 30 -1.62 6.98 1.15
C GLY A 30 -0.37 7.80 1.46
N ASN A 31 -0.13 8.09 2.75
CA ASN A 31 1.09 8.75 3.21
C ASN A 31 2.33 7.89 2.95
N ALA A 32 2.24 6.57 3.21
CA ALA A 32 3.34 5.64 2.95
C ALA A 32 3.77 5.64 1.47
N ILE A 33 2.82 5.69 0.53
CA ILE A 33 3.10 5.80 -0.91
C ILE A 33 3.80 7.12 -1.25
N GLY A 34 3.43 8.22 -0.60
CA GLY A 34 4.06 9.52 -0.83
C GLY A 34 5.50 9.60 -0.30
N PHE A 35 5.78 8.98 0.85
CA PHE A 35 7.10 9.01 1.49
C PHE A 35 8.07 7.96 0.95
N ASP A 36 7.61 6.73 0.75
CA ASP A 36 8.45 5.59 0.39
C ASP A 36 7.67 4.64 -0.53
N PRO A 37 7.55 4.96 -1.82
CA PRO A 37 6.81 4.15 -2.80
C PRO A 37 7.57 2.86 -3.10
N LYS A 38 7.39 1.89 -2.21
CA LYS A 38 7.89 0.51 -2.35
C LYS A 38 6.78 -0.42 -2.77
N ASP A 39 7.13 -1.36 -3.64
CA ASP A 39 6.24 -2.43 -4.11
C ASP A 39 5.52 -3.17 -2.97
N LYS A 40 6.22 -3.42 -1.86
CA LYS A 40 5.65 -4.08 -0.67
C LYS A 40 4.49 -3.31 -0.03
N ILE A 41 4.54 -1.98 -0.01
CA ILE A 41 3.47 -1.13 0.55
C ILE A 41 2.26 -1.17 -0.38
N PHE A 42 2.49 -1.05 -1.69
CA PHE A 42 1.44 -1.14 -2.68
C PHE A 42 0.73 -2.50 -2.64
N LYS A 43 1.49 -3.60 -2.63
CA LYS A 43 0.92 -4.95 -2.54
C LYS A 43 0.05 -5.12 -1.29
N LYS A 44 0.50 -4.60 -0.13
CA LYS A 44 -0.28 -4.68 1.10
C LYS A 44 -1.55 -3.83 1.05
N TYR A 45 -1.49 -2.65 0.44
CA TYR A 45 -2.66 -1.80 0.29
C TYR A 45 -3.72 -2.43 -0.62
N ILE A 46 -3.29 -3.03 -1.74
CA ILE A 46 -4.17 -3.74 -2.65
C ILE A 46 -4.80 -4.95 -1.96
N GLU A 47 -4.04 -5.72 -1.18
CA GLU A 47 -4.55 -6.87 -0.42
C GLU A 47 -5.66 -6.43 0.55
N ILE A 48 -5.46 -5.32 1.28
CA ILE A 48 -6.46 -4.79 2.22
C ILE A 48 -7.72 -4.31 1.46
N GLU A 49 -7.58 -3.53 0.39
CA GLU A 49 -8.75 -3.06 -0.38
C GLU A 49 -9.49 -4.20 -1.09
N LEU A 50 -8.78 -5.27 -1.47
CA LEU A 50 -9.37 -6.49 -2.01
C LEU A 50 -10.19 -7.25 -0.95
N GLN A 51 -9.68 -7.36 0.29
CA GLN A 51 -10.44 -7.92 1.41
C GLN A 51 -11.71 -7.11 1.73
N LEU A 52 -11.70 -5.81 1.42
CA LEU A 52 -12.86 -4.92 1.56
C LEU A 52 -13.80 -4.95 0.34
N GLY A 53 -13.44 -5.64 -0.75
CA GLY A 53 -14.21 -5.71 -1.98
C GLY A 53 -14.18 -4.45 -2.86
N ASN A 54 -13.28 -3.50 -2.59
CA ASN A 54 -13.20 -2.23 -3.32
C ASN A 54 -12.36 -2.34 -4.61
N MET A 55 -12.89 -3.05 -5.61
CA MET A 55 -12.19 -3.33 -6.87
C MET A 55 -11.80 -2.07 -7.67
N ASP A 56 -12.62 -1.00 -7.63
CA ASP A 56 -12.33 0.27 -8.33
C ASP A 56 -11.05 0.93 -7.81
N ARG A 57 -10.85 0.92 -6.48
CA ARG A 57 -9.66 1.49 -5.85
C ARG A 57 -8.43 0.65 -6.10
N CYS A 58 -8.55 -0.68 -6.06
CA CYS A 58 -7.45 -1.57 -6.40
C CYS A 58 -6.90 -1.27 -7.80
N ARG A 59 -7.77 -1.02 -8.79
CA ARG A 59 -7.35 -0.67 -10.15
C ARG A 59 -6.54 0.63 -10.20
N LYS A 60 -7.05 1.70 -9.58
CA LYS A 60 -6.35 2.99 -9.50
C LYS A 60 -5.00 2.87 -8.80
N LEU A 61 -4.94 2.05 -7.75
CA LEU A 61 -3.70 1.73 -7.05
C LEU A 61 -2.71 1.02 -7.99
N TYR A 62 -3.16 0.02 -8.74
CA TYR A 62 -2.34 -0.69 -9.73
C TYR A 62 -1.80 0.25 -10.82
N GLU A 63 -2.62 1.13 -11.37
CA GLU A 63 -2.20 2.12 -12.37
C GLU A 63 -1.07 3.00 -11.81
N LYS A 64 -1.24 3.50 -10.58
CA LYS A 64 -0.21 4.31 -9.89
C LYS A 64 1.06 3.51 -9.57
N CYS A 65 0.95 2.21 -9.30
CA CYS A 65 2.12 1.34 -9.11
C CYS A 65 2.93 1.22 -10.41
N LEU A 66 2.25 1.06 -11.54
CA LEU A 66 2.86 0.90 -12.86
C LEU A 66 3.57 2.18 -13.31
N GLU A 67 2.96 3.35 -13.05
CA GLU A 67 3.59 4.66 -13.29
C GLU A 67 4.88 4.84 -12.47
N TRP A 68 4.89 4.36 -11.22
CA TRP A 68 6.05 4.46 -10.33
C TRP A 68 7.13 3.40 -10.62
N SER A 69 6.75 2.26 -11.19
CA SER A 69 7.64 1.15 -11.51
C SER A 69 7.59 0.82 -13.01
N PRO A 70 8.02 1.71 -13.91
CA PRO A 70 8.15 1.39 -15.33
C PRO A 70 9.30 0.39 -15.61
N ILE A 71 9.98 -0.10 -14.57
CA ILE A 71 11.28 -0.80 -14.69
C ILE A 71 11.14 -2.32 -14.54
N TYR A 72 9.99 -2.84 -14.05
CA TYR A 72 9.83 -4.29 -13.80
C TYR A 72 9.08 -5.07 -14.90
N ASP A 73 8.64 -4.43 -15.99
CA ASP A 73 8.09 -5.10 -17.20
C ASP A 73 9.15 -5.36 -18.30
N ARG A 74 10.42 -5.51 -17.90
CA ARG A 74 11.48 -6.09 -18.76
C ARG A 74 12.23 -7.18 -18.01
N ARG A 75 11.55 -8.28 -17.68
CA ARG A 75 12.17 -9.61 -17.49
C ARG A 75 11.12 -10.70 -17.35
#